data_AF-A1ZWZ5-F1
#
_entry.id   AF-A1ZWZ5-F1
#
_cell.length_a   1.000
_cell.length_b   1.000
_cell.length_c   1.000
_cell.angle_alpha   90.00
_cell.angle_beta   90.00
_cell.angle_gamma   90.00
#
_symmetry.space_group_name_H-M   'P 1'
#
loop_
_entity.id
_entity.type
_entity.pdbx_description
1 polymer ?
#
loop_
_entity_poly.entity_id
_entity_poly.type
_entity_poly.pdbx_seq_one_letter_code
_entity_poly.pdbx_strand_id
1 'polypeptide(L)'
;MSVKKRNRLSYFIRLDFSSIQGRITFVFVLLALLMFSVILLINYTWLSNNRQYKKIIDTTQPIQRHSISLLNTAKQTQVNLHKYLILKDTTYKTKNRKIWLLTIPAQKDSLLFNLAQNSDNTRLAYVNITQRLEELRQLQKQAEIVYQRKDVVLAIRQFLVSDLPLALSELEKAVNRMTGIQKDREIELLEEYANSNRKRYVIFVVSLVAIILFHYFLGAFIMTALMSKIMPIKTQIANLSKGDLPDPLPKKSDEFGSTVRYINELSHNLKLVKNYANQVGEGRFDSNLTIFNEGSELGVALSEMGRSLQKVYDEEQLRIWITDGLAKFAEILRQSSDDLDHLCYEVISQLVKYIDIVQGGIFILNNHEAAPFFELRASYAYDRMKFVERKVSVDEGLIGRVYNEKEMVYVETIPENYLYVESGLGETPPKTLVLLPLKNDKEIEGVVELASFRKFEPHELEFLQRLSESIAATITVVITHQKNERMLAEYQEMTSTLKEQQIELQQNSEELHIAKQEIEKKLKDSQAKQ
;
A
#
# COMPACT_ATOMS: atom_id res chain seq x y z
N MET A 1 14.72 -34.49 -30.92
CA MET A 1 13.48 -34.45 -30.11
C MET A 1 12.67 -33.21 -30.49
N SER A 2 11.50 -33.43 -31.07
CA SER A 2 10.56 -32.42 -31.56
C SER A 2 9.85 -31.74 -30.39
N VAL A 3 10.12 -30.45 -30.17
CA VAL A 3 9.39 -29.63 -29.20
C VAL A 3 8.10 -29.14 -29.87
N LYS A 4 6.99 -29.78 -29.49
CA LYS A 4 5.62 -29.36 -29.82
C LYS A 4 5.45 -27.86 -29.59
N LYS A 5 5.31 -27.08 -30.66
CA LYS A 5 4.61 -25.79 -30.69
C LYS A 5 3.16 -26.03 -30.22
N ARG A 6 2.93 -26.02 -28.91
CA ARG A 6 1.58 -26.00 -28.33
C ARG A 6 0.93 -24.68 -28.75
N ASN A 7 -0.21 -24.76 -29.45
CA ASN A 7 -0.97 -23.63 -29.98
C ASN A 7 -1.14 -22.50 -28.95
N ARG A 8 -0.44 -21.36 -29.15
CA ARG A 8 -0.49 -20.16 -28.30
C ARG A 8 -1.90 -19.58 -28.13
N LEU A 9 -2.83 -19.86 -29.05
CA LEU A 9 -4.23 -19.41 -28.94
C LEU A 9 -5.00 -20.06 -27.77
N SER A 10 -4.70 -21.32 -27.43
CA SER A 10 -5.44 -22.05 -26.37
C SER A 10 -5.19 -21.51 -24.96
N TYR A 11 -4.14 -20.69 -24.78
CA TYR A 11 -3.83 -20.05 -23.50
C TYR A 11 -4.72 -18.83 -23.23
N PHE A 12 -5.17 -18.13 -24.27
CA PHE A 12 -5.96 -16.90 -24.15
C PHE A 12 -7.47 -17.14 -24.10
N ILE A 13 -7.93 -18.30 -24.58
CA ILE A 13 -9.36 -18.66 -24.61
C ILE A 13 -9.61 -19.79 -23.61
N ARG A 14 -9.57 -19.47 -22.32
CA ARG A 14 -10.10 -20.35 -21.25
C ARG A 14 -11.44 -19.79 -20.80
N LEU A 15 -12.52 -20.50 -21.12
CA LEU A 15 -13.87 -20.21 -20.62
C LEU A 15 -14.01 -20.79 -19.22
N ASP A 16 -13.40 -20.13 -18.25
CA ASP A 16 -13.56 -20.43 -16.83
C ASP A 16 -14.46 -19.37 -16.18
N PHE A 17 -15.70 -19.74 -15.85
CA PHE A 17 -16.67 -18.81 -15.25
C PHE A 17 -16.37 -18.49 -13.77
N SER A 18 -15.40 -19.16 -13.15
CA SER A 18 -14.94 -18.82 -11.80
C SER A 18 -13.93 -17.66 -11.82
N SER A 19 -13.20 -17.50 -12.92
CA SER A 19 -12.17 -16.49 -13.11
C SER A 19 -12.75 -15.22 -13.74
N ILE A 20 -12.21 -14.06 -13.37
CA ILE A 20 -12.53 -12.77 -13.99
C ILE A 20 -12.15 -12.78 -15.46
N GLN A 21 -10.96 -13.32 -15.77
CA GLN A 21 -10.48 -13.42 -17.14
C GLN A 21 -11.46 -14.23 -17.99
N GLY A 22 -11.92 -15.39 -17.53
CA GLY A 22 -12.84 -16.23 -18.28
C GLY A 22 -14.22 -15.60 -18.48
N ARG A 23 -14.73 -14.86 -17.49
CA ARG A 23 -15.97 -14.05 -17.64
C ARG A 23 -15.80 -12.94 -18.68
N ILE A 24 -14.69 -12.22 -18.65
CA ILE A 24 -14.38 -11.15 -19.62
C ILE A 24 -14.24 -11.75 -21.02
N THR A 25 -13.50 -12.85 -21.18
CA THR A 25 -13.32 -13.55 -22.46
C THR A 25 -14.66 -14.04 -23.01
N PHE A 26 -15.51 -14.65 -22.17
CA PHE A 26 -16.85 -15.07 -22.59
C PHE A 26 -17.69 -13.90 -23.13
N VAL A 27 -17.64 -12.74 -22.47
CA VAL A 27 -18.34 -11.54 -22.91
C VAL A 27 -17.80 -11.03 -24.24
N PHE A 28 -16.49 -10.94 -24.43
CA PHE A 28 -15.92 -10.51 -25.72
C PHE A 28 -16.30 -11.46 -26.86
N VAL A 29 -16.34 -12.76 -26.60
CA VAL A 29 -16.83 -13.75 -27.58
C VAL A 29 -18.30 -13.53 -27.88
N LEU A 30 -19.14 -13.33 -26.86
CA LEU A 30 -20.56 -13.03 -27.02
C LEU A 30 -20.80 -11.74 -27.84
N LEU A 31 -20.03 -10.69 -27.55
CA LEU A 31 -20.05 -9.42 -28.28
C LEU A 31 -19.67 -9.61 -29.75
N ALA A 32 -18.61 -10.37 -30.03
CA ALA A 32 -18.18 -10.66 -31.39
C ALA A 32 -19.25 -11.47 -32.16
N LEU A 33 -19.89 -12.45 -31.50
CA LEU A 33 -20.97 -13.23 -32.09
C LEU A 33 -22.21 -12.37 -32.38
N LEU A 34 -22.57 -11.45 -31.48
CA LEU A 34 -23.68 -10.51 -31.69
C LEU A 34 -23.39 -9.53 -32.84
N MET A 35 -22.18 -8.98 -32.90
CA MET A 35 -21.74 -8.15 -34.02
C MET A 35 -21.83 -8.90 -35.34
N PHE A 36 -21.36 -10.15 -35.37
CA PHE A 36 -21.44 -10.99 -36.55
C PHE A 36 -22.90 -11.29 -36.95
N SER A 37 -23.79 -11.58 -35.99
CA SER A 37 -25.21 -11.81 -36.28
C SER A 37 -25.91 -10.58 -36.86
N VAL A 38 -25.55 -9.37 -36.38
CA VAL A 38 -26.07 -8.12 -36.94
C VAL A 38 -25.64 -7.94 -38.40
N ILE A 39 -24.37 -8.20 -38.71
CA ILE A 39 -23.85 -8.12 -40.09
C ILE A 39 -24.58 -9.11 -40.99
N LEU A 40 -24.79 -10.35 -40.55
CA LEU A 40 -25.55 -11.35 -41.30
C LEU A 40 -27.00 -10.91 -41.52
N LEU A 41 -27.65 -10.32 -40.52
CA LEU A 41 -29.01 -9.82 -40.64
C LEU A 41 -29.12 -8.67 -41.65
N ILE A 42 -28.18 -7.71 -41.62
CA ILE A 42 -28.11 -6.61 -42.59
C ILE A 42 -27.92 -7.15 -44.01
N ASN A 43 -27.01 -8.10 -44.18
CA ASN A 43 -26.75 -8.71 -45.48
C ASN A 43 -28.00 -9.46 -46.00
N TYR A 44 -28.65 -10.23 -45.13
CA TYR A 44 -29.87 -10.96 -45.46
C TYR A 44 -31.02 -10.03 -45.88
N THR A 45 -31.26 -8.95 -45.14
CA THR A 45 -32.32 -7.98 -45.48
C THR A 45 -32.04 -7.30 -46.80
N TRP A 46 -30.79 -6.90 -47.06
CA TRP A 46 -30.36 -6.29 -48.33
C TRP A 46 -30.55 -7.24 -49.53
N LEU A 47 -30.08 -8.48 -49.42
CA LEU A 47 -30.25 -9.50 -50.47
C LEU A 47 -31.72 -9.79 -50.76
N SER A 48 -32.54 -9.93 -49.71
CA SER A 48 -33.98 -10.17 -49.85
C SER A 48 -34.68 -9.00 -50.54
N ASN A 49 -34.31 -7.77 -50.18
CA ASN A 49 -34.86 -6.55 -50.75
C ASN A 49 -34.58 -6.45 -52.26
N ASN A 50 -33.32 -6.68 -52.66
CA ASN A 50 -32.92 -6.64 -54.07
C ASN A 50 -33.63 -7.71 -54.92
N ARG A 51 -33.85 -8.91 -54.38
CA ARG A 51 -34.59 -9.97 -55.09
C ARG A 51 -36.04 -9.60 -55.36
N GLN A 52 -36.73 -8.96 -54.40
CA GLN A 52 -38.11 -8.54 -54.60
C GLN A 52 -38.23 -7.42 -55.62
N TYR A 53 -37.36 -6.40 -55.53
CA TYR A 53 -37.34 -5.31 -56.50
C TYR A 53 -37.11 -5.80 -57.93
N LYS A 54 -36.15 -6.72 -58.11
CA LYS A 54 -35.87 -7.34 -59.41
C LYS A 54 -37.08 -8.10 -59.97
N LYS A 55 -37.82 -8.83 -59.12
CA LYS A 55 -39.03 -9.58 -59.52
C LYS A 55 -40.12 -8.64 -60.09
N ILE A 56 -40.26 -7.44 -59.54
CA ILE A 56 -41.23 -6.44 -60.02
C ILE A 56 -40.87 -6.03 -61.45
N ILE A 57 -39.61 -5.62 -61.67
CA ILE A 57 -39.09 -5.21 -62.98
C ILE A 57 -39.23 -6.33 -64.02
N ASP A 58 -38.85 -7.55 -63.66
CA ASP A 58 -38.85 -8.70 -64.56
C ASP A 58 -40.28 -9.14 -64.95
N THR A 59 -41.31 -8.76 -64.17
CA THR A 59 -42.71 -9.17 -64.42
C THR A 59 -43.48 -8.15 -65.28
N THR A 60 -43.30 -6.85 -65.05
CA THR A 60 -44.14 -5.80 -65.68
C THR A 60 -43.53 -5.23 -66.96
N GLN A 61 -42.22 -5.00 -66.99
CA GLN A 61 -41.56 -4.34 -68.12
C GLN A 61 -41.57 -5.12 -69.44
N PRO A 62 -41.39 -6.46 -69.47
CA PRO A 62 -41.43 -7.21 -70.73
C PRO A 62 -42.77 -7.07 -71.46
N ILE A 63 -43.88 -7.09 -70.74
CA ILE A 63 -45.23 -6.98 -71.32
C ILE A 63 -45.43 -5.61 -71.95
N GLN A 64 -45.09 -4.53 -71.24
CA GLN A 64 -45.16 -3.18 -71.78
C GLN A 64 -44.31 -3.05 -73.05
N ARG A 65 -43.06 -3.53 -73.01
CA ARG A 65 -42.13 -3.49 -74.16
C ARG A 65 -42.67 -4.25 -75.37
N HIS A 66 -43.13 -5.48 -75.20
CA HIS A 66 -43.64 -6.30 -76.29
C HIS A 66 -44.94 -5.73 -76.88
N SER A 67 -45.84 -5.19 -76.06
CA SER A 67 -47.10 -4.60 -76.54
C SER A 67 -46.88 -3.34 -77.37
N ILE A 68 -45.97 -2.47 -76.93
CA ILE A 68 -45.58 -1.27 -77.71
C ILE A 68 -44.87 -1.68 -79.00
N SER A 69 -43.98 -2.68 -78.93
CA SER A 69 -43.27 -3.20 -80.11
C SER A 69 -44.25 -3.78 -81.15
N LEU A 70 -45.29 -4.47 -80.69
CA LEU A 70 -46.36 -5.04 -81.53
C LEU A 70 -47.19 -3.94 -82.22
N LEU A 71 -47.54 -2.88 -81.50
CA LEU A 71 -48.20 -1.71 -82.09
C LEU A 71 -47.34 -1.05 -83.16
N ASN A 72 -46.06 -0.79 -82.86
CA ASN A 72 -45.14 -0.16 -83.81
C ASN A 72 -44.95 -1.02 -85.06
N THR A 73 -44.90 -2.34 -84.88
CA THR A 73 -44.80 -3.31 -85.98
C THR A 73 -46.09 -3.28 -86.83
N ALA A 74 -47.26 -3.22 -86.21
CA ALA A 74 -48.54 -3.05 -86.91
C ALA A 74 -48.61 -1.70 -87.66
N LYS A 75 -48.17 -0.59 -87.06
CA LYS A 75 -48.04 0.71 -87.73
C LYS A 75 -47.16 0.61 -88.97
N GLN A 76 -46.05 -0.13 -88.90
CA GLN A 76 -45.17 -0.38 -90.04
C GLN A 76 -45.86 -1.19 -91.15
N THR A 77 -46.73 -2.16 -90.82
CA THR A 77 -47.50 -2.90 -91.84
C THR A 77 -48.40 -1.98 -92.65
N GLN A 78 -49.06 -1.03 -91.98
CA GLN A 78 -49.92 -0.04 -92.65
C GLN A 78 -49.10 0.89 -93.55
N VAL A 79 -47.91 1.32 -93.11
CA VAL A 79 -47.00 2.12 -93.95
C VAL A 79 -46.56 1.35 -95.19
N ASN A 80 -46.18 0.08 -95.03
CA ASN A 80 -45.78 -0.75 -96.17
C ASN A 80 -46.93 -0.99 -97.14
N LEU A 81 -48.14 -1.26 -96.62
CA LEU A 81 -49.33 -1.40 -97.45
C LEU A 81 -49.64 -0.09 -98.21
N HIS A 82 -49.60 1.05 -97.53
CA HIS A 82 -49.83 2.36 -98.16
C HIS A 82 -48.82 2.63 -99.28
N LYS A 83 -47.53 2.37 -99.04
CA LYS A 83 -46.47 2.47 -100.06
C LYS A 83 -46.71 1.53 -101.23
N TYR A 84 -47.11 0.28 -100.98
CA TYR A 84 -47.46 -0.67 -102.03
C TYR A 84 -48.64 -0.18 -102.88
N LEU A 85 -49.73 0.27 -102.24
CA LEU A 85 -50.94 0.71 -102.93
C LEU A 85 -50.71 1.97 -103.78
N ILE A 86 -49.87 2.90 -103.33
CA ILE A 86 -49.58 4.16 -104.04
C ILE A 86 -48.46 3.98 -105.09
N LEU A 87 -47.31 3.45 -104.67
CA LEU A 87 -46.10 3.39 -105.50
C LEU A 87 -46.09 2.18 -106.44
N LYS A 88 -46.99 1.20 -106.22
CA LYS A 88 -47.08 -0.08 -106.95
C LYS A 88 -45.85 -0.99 -106.83
N ASP A 89 -44.91 -0.66 -105.95
CA ASP A 89 -43.71 -1.45 -105.70
C ASP A 89 -44.02 -2.68 -104.84
N THR A 90 -43.96 -3.86 -105.47
CA THR A 90 -44.24 -5.16 -104.85
C THR A 90 -43.26 -5.53 -103.74
N THR A 91 -42.10 -4.87 -103.65
CA THR A 91 -41.14 -5.04 -102.55
C THR A 91 -41.80 -4.74 -101.20
N TYR A 92 -42.65 -3.71 -101.13
CA TYR A 92 -43.36 -3.37 -99.89
C TYR A 92 -44.43 -4.40 -99.51
N LYS A 93 -45.08 -5.04 -100.49
CA LYS A 93 -46.00 -6.17 -100.25
C LYS A 93 -45.25 -7.36 -99.65
N THR A 94 -44.08 -7.70 -100.19
CA THR A 94 -43.24 -8.79 -99.66
C THR A 94 -42.75 -8.49 -98.25
N LYS A 95 -42.29 -7.25 -97.99
CA LYS A 95 -41.92 -6.78 -96.64
C LYS A 95 -43.11 -6.86 -95.67
N ASN A 96 -44.30 -6.44 -96.10
CA ASN A 96 -45.52 -6.50 -95.28
C ASN A 96 -45.89 -7.95 -94.93
N ARG A 97 -45.85 -8.85 -95.92
CA ARG A 97 -46.11 -10.28 -95.72
C ARG A 97 -45.13 -10.91 -94.73
N LYS A 98 -43.84 -10.55 -94.79
CA LYS A 98 -42.83 -11.03 -93.84
C LYS A 98 -43.17 -10.62 -92.40
N ILE A 99 -43.59 -9.38 -92.18
CA ILE A 99 -43.98 -8.88 -90.86
C ILE A 99 -45.17 -9.67 -90.30
N TRP A 100 -46.23 -9.89 -91.10
CA TRP A 100 -47.42 -10.63 -90.67
C TRP A 100 -47.19 -12.12 -90.44
N LEU A 101 -46.25 -12.75 -91.17
CA LEU A 101 -45.98 -14.18 -91.05
C LEU A 101 -44.93 -14.54 -90.00
N LEU A 102 -44.00 -13.63 -89.69
CA LEU A 102 -42.87 -13.92 -88.80
C LEU A 102 -42.82 -12.99 -87.60
N THR A 103 -42.78 -11.67 -87.81
CA THR A 103 -42.52 -10.70 -86.73
C THR A 103 -43.68 -10.57 -85.76
N ILE A 104 -44.91 -10.40 -86.26
CA ILE A 104 -46.11 -10.24 -85.42
C ILE A 104 -46.39 -11.52 -84.61
N PRO A 105 -46.37 -12.73 -85.20
CA PRO A 105 -46.48 -13.98 -84.43
C PRO A 105 -45.42 -14.11 -83.33
N ALA A 106 -44.13 -13.87 -83.64
CA ALA A 106 -43.06 -13.96 -82.64
C ALA A 106 -43.24 -12.98 -81.46
N GLN A 107 -43.71 -11.75 -81.74
CA GLN A 107 -44.02 -10.78 -80.69
C GLN A 107 -45.24 -11.18 -79.87
N LYS A 108 -46.28 -11.75 -80.51
CA LYS A 108 -47.46 -12.29 -79.80
C LYS A 108 -47.09 -13.46 -78.89
N ASP A 109 -46.18 -14.33 -79.33
CA ASP A 109 -45.70 -15.47 -78.54
C ASP A 109 -44.85 -14.99 -77.35
N SER A 110 -43.96 -14.02 -77.59
CA SER A 110 -43.16 -13.38 -76.53
C SER A 110 -44.06 -12.69 -75.50
N LEU A 111 -45.12 -12.01 -75.96
CA LEU A 111 -46.09 -11.39 -75.07
C LEU A 111 -46.86 -12.45 -74.28
N LEU A 112 -47.33 -13.52 -74.92
CA LEU A 112 -48.03 -14.63 -74.29
C LEU A 112 -47.19 -15.33 -73.21
N PHE A 113 -45.91 -15.56 -73.49
CA PHE A 113 -44.97 -16.16 -72.55
C PHE A 113 -44.88 -15.37 -71.23
N ASN A 114 -44.86 -14.04 -71.31
CA ASN A 114 -44.77 -13.17 -70.14
C ASN A 114 -46.12 -13.02 -69.37
N LEU A 115 -47.24 -13.49 -69.93
CA LEU A 115 -48.56 -13.41 -69.28
C LEU A 115 -48.85 -14.51 -68.26
N ALA A 116 -47.99 -15.52 -68.15
CA ALA A 116 -48.22 -16.70 -67.32
C ALA A 116 -48.50 -16.38 -65.82
N GLN A 117 -47.95 -15.27 -65.31
CA GLN A 117 -48.06 -14.86 -63.90
C GLN A 117 -48.94 -13.61 -63.66
N ASN A 118 -49.70 -13.17 -64.67
CA ASN A 118 -50.45 -11.91 -64.62
C ASN A 118 -51.96 -12.09 -64.37
N SER A 119 -52.61 -10.99 -63.99
CA SER A 119 -54.05 -10.93 -63.70
C SER A 119 -54.90 -11.26 -64.91
N ASP A 120 -56.14 -11.72 -64.65
CA ASP A 120 -57.12 -12.00 -65.72
C ASP A 120 -57.40 -10.77 -66.59
N ASN A 121 -57.32 -9.56 -66.04
CA ASN A 121 -57.43 -8.32 -66.80
C ASN A 121 -56.31 -8.14 -67.84
N THR A 122 -55.09 -8.60 -67.55
CA THR A 122 -53.98 -8.54 -68.51
C THR A 122 -54.17 -9.58 -69.63
N ARG A 123 -54.68 -10.76 -69.29
CA ARG A 123 -55.04 -11.80 -70.28
C ARG A 123 -56.17 -11.33 -71.20
N LEU A 124 -57.19 -10.68 -70.65
CA LEU A 124 -58.27 -10.07 -71.42
C LEU A 124 -57.75 -8.97 -72.36
N ALA A 125 -56.83 -8.13 -71.88
CA ALA A 125 -56.20 -7.11 -72.73
C ALA A 125 -55.39 -7.75 -73.88
N TYR A 126 -54.72 -8.88 -73.62
CA TYR A 126 -54.00 -9.63 -74.67
C TYR A 126 -54.97 -10.14 -75.73
N VAL A 127 -56.05 -10.82 -75.32
CA VAL A 127 -57.07 -11.31 -76.25
C VAL A 127 -57.60 -10.17 -77.12
N ASN A 128 -57.92 -9.02 -76.53
CA ASN A 128 -58.36 -7.83 -77.27
C ASN A 128 -57.30 -7.36 -78.29
N ILE A 129 -56.03 -7.22 -77.89
CA ILE A 129 -54.94 -6.86 -78.83
C ILE A 129 -54.87 -7.87 -79.98
N THR A 130 -54.94 -9.17 -79.68
CA THR A 130 -54.87 -10.20 -80.71
C THR A 130 -56.05 -10.17 -81.67
N GLN A 131 -57.24 -9.85 -81.18
CA GLN A 131 -58.44 -9.65 -81.99
C GLN A 131 -58.30 -8.43 -82.90
N ARG A 132 -57.89 -7.27 -82.36
CA ARG A 132 -57.67 -6.04 -83.14
C ARG A 132 -56.58 -6.19 -84.21
N LEU A 133 -55.54 -6.97 -83.92
CA LEU A 133 -54.52 -7.32 -84.91
C LEU A 133 -55.08 -8.15 -86.06
N GLU A 134 -55.94 -9.12 -85.78
CA GLU A 134 -56.55 -9.95 -86.83
C GLU A 134 -57.55 -9.14 -87.66
N GLU A 135 -58.36 -8.28 -87.02
CA GLU A 135 -59.23 -7.31 -87.72
C GLU A 135 -58.42 -6.42 -88.69
N LEU A 136 -57.30 -5.83 -88.21
CA LEU A 136 -56.39 -5.04 -89.05
C LEU A 136 -55.83 -5.87 -90.20
N ARG A 137 -55.40 -7.11 -89.94
CA ARG A 137 -54.87 -8.02 -90.96
C ARG A 137 -55.90 -8.32 -92.06
N GLN A 138 -57.14 -8.58 -91.69
CA GLN A 138 -58.22 -8.87 -92.64
C GLN A 138 -58.54 -7.65 -93.49
N LEU A 139 -58.61 -6.45 -92.90
CA LEU A 139 -58.79 -5.20 -93.65
C LEU A 139 -57.63 -4.94 -94.61
N GLN A 140 -56.38 -5.17 -94.20
CA GLN A 140 -55.21 -5.06 -95.08
C GLN A 140 -55.31 -6.05 -96.26
N LYS A 141 -55.71 -7.30 -96.01
CA LYS A 141 -55.94 -8.31 -97.06
C LYS A 141 -57.04 -7.89 -98.04
N GLN A 142 -58.16 -7.38 -97.54
CA GLN A 142 -59.27 -6.90 -98.35
C GLN A 142 -58.82 -5.73 -99.24
N ALA A 143 -58.09 -4.76 -98.68
CA ALA A 143 -57.51 -3.66 -99.44
C ALA A 143 -56.56 -4.16 -100.56
N GLU A 144 -55.71 -5.15 -100.30
CA GLU A 144 -54.85 -5.76 -101.31
C GLU A 144 -55.64 -6.49 -102.42
N ILE A 145 -56.74 -7.17 -102.08
CA ILE A 145 -57.60 -7.88 -103.05
C ILE A 145 -58.34 -6.87 -103.93
N VAL A 146 -58.94 -5.85 -103.33
CA VAL A 146 -59.65 -4.77 -104.05
C VAL A 146 -58.69 -4.05 -104.99
N TYR A 147 -57.46 -3.79 -104.56
CA TYR A 147 -56.41 -3.22 -105.41
C TYR A 147 -56.07 -4.08 -106.62
N GLN A 148 -55.96 -5.41 -106.45
CA GLN A 148 -55.62 -6.33 -107.55
C GLN A 148 -56.72 -6.45 -108.61
N ARG A 149 -58.00 -6.21 -108.24
CA ARG A 149 -59.13 -6.22 -109.17
C ARG A 149 -59.18 -4.99 -110.10
N LYS A 150 -58.28 -4.00 -109.92
CA LYS A 150 -58.10 -2.80 -110.77
C LYS A 150 -59.31 -1.86 -110.97
N ASP A 151 -60.50 -2.18 -110.44
CA ASP A 151 -61.73 -1.52 -110.88
C ASP A 151 -62.37 -0.50 -109.91
N VAL A 152 -61.80 -0.22 -108.72
CA VAL A 152 -62.48 0.66 -107.74
C VAL A 152 -61.54 1.58 -106.95
N VAL A 153 -61.13 2.71 -107.53
CA VAL A 153 -60.29 3.74 -106.88
C VAL A 153 -60.94 4.28 -105.59
N LEU A 154 -62.26 4.43 -105.58
CA LEU A 154 -63.02 4.97 -104.44
C LEU A 154 -62.97 4.04 -103.21
N ALA A 155 -63.02 2.72 -103.43
CA ALA A 155 -62.95 1.73 -102.36
C ALA A 155 -61.55 1.68 -101.71
N ILE A 156 -60.48 1.77 -102.51
CA ILE A 156 -59.10 1.85 -101.98
C ILE A 156 -58.92 3.13 -101.15
N ARG A 157 -59.50 4.26 -101.60
CA ARG A 157 -59.47 5.52 -100.85
C ARG A 157 -60.17 5.38 -99.49
N GLN A 158 -61.30 4.67 -99.43
CA GLN A 158 -62.01 4.41 -98.18
C GLN A 158 -61.16 3.62 -97.18
N PHE A 159 -60.51 2.53 -97.62
CA PHE A 159 -59.58 1.77 -96.76
C PHE A 159 -58.42 2.63 -96.25
N LEU A 160 -57.83 3.45 -97.11
CA LEU A 160 -56.65 4.26 -96.77
C LEU A 160 -56.96 5.43 -95.83
N VAL A 161 -58.12 6.07 -95.99
CA VAL A 161 -58.48 7.28 -95.24
C VAL A 161 -59.26 6.96 -93.97
N SER A 162 -60.03 5.86 -93.95
CA SER A 162 -60.96 5.56 -92.85
C SER A 162 -60.70 4.20 -92.20
N ASP A 163 -60.89 3.09 -92.92
CA ASP A 163 -60.99 1.76 -92.28
C ASP A 163 -59.66 1.32 -91.63
N LEU A 164 -58.52 1.48 -92.31
CA LEU A 164 -57.21 1.11 -91.78
C LEU A 164 -56.74 2.04 -90.64
N PRO A 165 -56.82 3.39 -90.76
CA PRO A 165 -56.56 4.28 -89.63
C PRO A 165 -57.45 4.00 -88.40
N LEU A 166 -58.73 3.71 -88.60
CA LEU A 166 -59.65 3.40 -87.51
C LEU A 166 -59.26 2.09 -86.80
N ALA A 167 -59.00 1.03 -87.57
CA ALA A 167 -58.54 -0.25 -87.00
C ALA A 167 -57.20 -0.13 -86.26
N LEU A 168 -56.27 0.68 -86.78
CA LEU A 168 -55.02 0.98 -86.10
C LEU A 168 -55.24 1.77 -84.80
N SER A 169 -56.17 2.74 -84.80
CA SER A 169 -56.53 3.50 -83.60
C SER A 169 -57.13 2.60 -82.51
N GLU A 170 -57.99 1.65 -82.88
CA GLU A 170 -58.54 0.68 -81.93
C GLU A 170 -57.48 -0.29 -81.39
N LEU A 171 -56.51 -0.70 -82.21
CA LEU A 171 -55.34 -1.46 -81.75
C LEU A 171 -54.47 -0.63 -80.79
N GLU A 172 -54.25 0.65 -81.08
CA GLU A 172 -53.51 1.56 -80.22
C GLU A 172 -54.20 1.75 -78.85
N LYS A 173 -55.53 1.91 -78.84
CA LYS A 173 -56.32 1.92 -77.59
C LYS A 173 -56.17 0.60 -76.82
N ALA A 174 -56.20 -0.54 -77.49
CA ALA A 174 -56.05 -1.85 -76.85
C ALA A 174 -54.65 -2.03 -76.23
N VAL A 175 -53.60 -1.59 -76.94
CA VAL A 175 -52.21 -1.62 -76.44
C VAL A 175 -52.02 -0.64 -75.28
N ASN A 176 -52.54 0.58 -75.38
CA ASN A 176 -52.48 1.59 -74.30
C ASN A 176 -53.23 1.13 -73.05
N ARG A 177 -54.34 0.40 -73.21
CA ARG A 177 -55.04 -0.21 -72.08
C ARG A 177 -54.17 -1.28 -71.40
N MET A 178 -53.48 -2.13 -72.17
CA MET A 178 -52.56 -3.12 -71.58
C MET A 178 -51.38 -2.48 -70.86
N THR A 179 -50.76 -1.45 -71.44
CA THR A 179 -49.64 -0.75 -70.80
C THR A 179 -50.10 0.00 -69.55
N GLY A 180 -51.30 0.59 -69.56
CA GLY A 180 -51.95 1.17 -68.38
C GLY A 180 -52.12 0.15 -67.25
N ILE A 181 -52.74 -1.00 -67.52
CA ILE A 181 -52.92 -2.10 -66.55
C ILE A 181 -51.57 -2.53 -65.94
N GLN A 182 -50.52 -2.64 -66.77
CA GLN A 182 -49.19 -3.04 -66.30
C GLN A 182 -48.49 -1.95 -65.49
N LYS A 183 -48.72 -0.67 -65.80
CA LYS A 183 -48.19 0.46 -65.04
C LYS A 183 -48.86 0.57 -63.67
N ASP A 184 -50.18 0.40 -63.61
CA ASP A 184 -50.91 0.37 -62.35
C ASP A 184 -50.44 -0.80 -61.48
N ARG A 185 -50.22 -1.97 -62.08
CA ARG A 185 -49.66 -3.14 -61.38
C ARG A 185 -48.23 -2.90 -60.87
N GLU A 186 -47.40 -2.22 -61.65
CA GLU A 186 -46.04 -1.86 -61.23
C GLU A 186 -46.07 -0.91 -60.03
N ILE A 187 -46.96 0.09 -60.02
CA ILE A 187 -47.15 1.00 -58.89
C ILE A 187 -47.60 0.23 -57.64
N GLU A 188 -48.61 -0.64 -57.74
CA GLU A 188 -49.09 -1.46 -56.63
C GLU A 188 -47.97 -2.33 -56.02
N LEU A 189 -47.19 -2.98 -56.87
CA LEU A 189 -46.05 -3.80 -56.43
C LEU A 189 -44.94 -2.96 -55.78
N LEU A 190 -44.67 -1.75 -56.29
CA LEU A 190 -43.70 -0.83 -55.69
C LEU A 190 -44.18 -0.30 -54.33
N GLU A 191 -45.47 -0.04 -54.17
CA GLU A 191 -46.07 0.33 -52.88
C GLU A 191 -46.00 -0.81 -51.86
N GLU A 192 -46.33 -2.04 -52.28
CA GLU A 192 -46.20 -3.24 -51.45
C GLU A 192 -44.73 -3.46 -51.01
N TYR A 193 -43.80 -3.32 -51.96
CA TYR A 193 -42.37 -3.36 -51.71
C TYR A 193 -41.93 -2.26 -50.72
N ALA A 194 -42.35 -1.01 -50.93
CA ALA A 194 -42.00 0.11 -50.06
C ALA A 194 -42.52 -0.10 -48.63
N ASN A 195 -43.76 -0.58 -48.47
CA ASN A 195 -44.35 -0.87 -47.17
C ASN A 195 -43.65 -2.05 -46.46
N SER A 196 -43.35 -3.12 -47.20
CA SER A 196 -42.57 -4.27 -46.70
C SER A 196 -41.17 -3.83 -46.26
N ASN A 197 -40.51 -3.00 -47.05
CA ASN A 197 -39.19 -2.47 -46.74
C ASN A 197 -39.23 -1.56 -45.50
N ARG A 198 -40.24 -0.69 -45.37
CA ARG A 198 -40.46 0.12 -44.17
C ARG A 198 -40.62 -0.74 -42.91
N LYS A 199 -41.44 -1.81 -42.95
CA LYS A 199 -41.59 -2.73 -41.82
C LYS A 199 -40.26 -3.39 -41.43
N ARG A 200 -39.46 -3.80 -42.42
CA ARG A 200 -38.12 -4.38 -42.20
C ARG A 200 -37.16 -3.37 -41.57
N TYR A 201 -37.16 -2.12 -42.03
CA TYR A 201 -36.36 -1.06 -41.43
C TYR A 201 -36.74 -0.78 -39.98
N VAL A 202 -38.03 -0.74 -39.66
CA VAL A 202 -38.48 -0.57 -38.27
C VAL A 202 -38.00 -1.72 -37.38
N ILE A 203 -38.16 -2.98 -37.82
CA ILE A 203 -37.67 -4.16 -37.09
C ILE A 203 -36.15 -4.07 -36.90
N PHE A 204 -35.41 -3.66 -37.93
CA PHE A 204 -33.96 -3.48 -37.87
C PHE A 204 -33.56 -2.43 -36.82
N VAL A 205 -34.18 -1.25 -36.84
CA VAL A 205 -33.89 -0.16 -35.88
C VAL A 205 -34.21 -0.60 -34.44
N VAL A 206 -35.36 -1.23 -34.21
CA VAL A 206 -35.73 -1.74 -32.88
C VAL A 206 -34.72 -2.80 -32.40
N SER A 207 -34.31 -3.71 -33.28
CA SER A 207 -33.30 -4.72 -32.96
C SER A 207 -31.95 -4.08 -32.62
N LEU A 208 -31.54 -3.05 -33.37
CA LEU A 208 -30.31 -2.30 -33.10
C LEU A 208 -30.33 -1.63 -31.72
N VAL A 209 -31.44 -0.97 -31.37
CA VAL A 209 -31.62 -0.34 -30.06
C VAL A 209 -31.59 -1.38 -28.94
N ALA A 210 -32.28 -2.50 -29.10
CA ALA A 210 -32.27 -3.59 -28.13
C ALA A 210 -30.84 -4.14 -27.89
N ILE A 211 -30.05 -4.27 -28.96
CA ILE A 211 -28.66 -4.69 -28.89
C ILE A 211 -27.81 -3.66 -28.14
N ILE A 212 -27.94 -2.37 -28.44
CA ILE A 212 -27.20 -1.29 -27.75
C ILE A 212 -27.53 -1.29 -26.25
N LEU A 213 -28.81 -1.42 -25.89
CA LEU A 213 -29.23 -1.50 -24.50
C LEU A 213 -28.66 -2.75 -23.81
N PHE A 214 -28.71 -3.91 -24.47
CA PHE A 214 -28.11 -5.13 -23.96
C PHE A 214 -26.61 -4.95 -23.68
N HIS A 215 -25.87 -4.29 -24.57
CA HIS A 215 -24.45 -4.00 -24.38
C HIS A 215 -24.21 -3.08 -23.18
N TYR A 216 -25.02 -2.03 -23.03
CA TYR A 216 -24.93 -1.12 -21.89
C TYR A 216 -25.16 -1.85 -20.57
N PHE A 217 -26.23 -2.63 -20.45
CA PHE A 217 -26.55 -3.40 -19.25
C PHE A 217 -25.48 -4.46 -18.94
N LEU A 218 -25.00 -5.17 -19.97
CA LEU A 218 -23.93 -6.16 -19.82
C LEU A 218 -22.64 -5.50 -19.31
N GLY A 219 -22.28 -4.32 -19.84
CA GLY A 219 -21.14 -3.54 -19.37
C GLY A 219 -21.28 -3.08 -17.91
N ALA A 220 -22.44 -2.54 -17.55
CA ALA A 220 -22.72 -2.11 -16.17
C ALA A 220 -22.68 -3.28 -15.17
N PHE A 221 -23.23 -4.43 -15.55
CA PHE A 221 -23.18 -5.66 -14.74
C PHE A 221 -21.73 -6.14 -14.50
N ILE A 222 -20.87 -6.08 -15.52
CA ILE A 222 -19.46 -6.46 -15.38
C ILE A 222 -18.71 -5.47 -14.49
N MET A 223 -18.95 -4.17 -14.67
CA MET A 223 -18.28 -3.13 -13.90
C MET A 223 -18.61 -3.25 -12.41
N THR A 224 -19.87 -3.50 -12.06
CA THR A 224 -20.30 -3.75 -10.68
C THR A 224 -19.69 -5.04 -10.11
N ALA A 225 -19.65 -6.13 -10.90
CA ALA A 225 -18.99 -7.37 -10.51
C ALA A 225 -17.48 -7.21 -10.26
N LEU A 226 -16.77 -6.42 -11.08
CA LEU A 226 -15.34 -6.11 -10.88
C LEU A 226 -15.13 -5.23 -9.64
N MET A 227 -15.92 -4.17 -9.50
CA MET A 227 -15.79 -3.22 -8.38
C MET A 227 -16.03 -3.88 -7.03
N SER A 228 -16.99 -4.81 -6.93
CA SER A 228 -17.21 -5.57 -5.68
C SER A 228 -16.00 -6.38 -5.23
N LYS A 229 -15.11 -6.79 -6.15
CA LYS A 229 -13.89 -7.54 -5.83
C LYS A 229 -12.70 -6.63 -5.50
N ILE A 230 -12.60 -5.48 -6.18
CA ILE A 230 -11.48 -4.54 -6.06
C ILE A 230 -11.64 -3.62 -4.85
N MET A 231 -12.88 -3.17 -4.55
CA MET A 231 -13.12 -2.17 -3.50
C MET A 231 -12.63 -2.62 -2.12
N PRO A 232 -12.83 -3.88 -1.67
CA PRO A 232 -12.29 -4.33 -0.38
C PRO A 232 -10.76 -4.30 -0.34
N ILE A 233 -10.09 -4.65 -1.44
CA ILE A 233 -8.62 -4.59 -1.56
C ILE A 233 -8.15 -3.14 -1.46
N LYS A 234 -8.79 -2.22 -2.19
CA LYS A 234 -8.50 -0.78 -2.12
C LYS A 234 -8.67 -0.24 -0.70
N THR A 235 -9.77 -0.56 -0.03
CA THR A 235 -10.04 -0.13 1.34
C THR A 235 -9.02 -0.70 2.32
N GLN A 236 -8.65 -1.97 2.18
CA GLN A 236 -7.64 -2.60 3.04
C GLN A 236 -6.28 -1.90 2.90
N ILE A 237 -5.84 -1.63 1.67
CA ILE A 237 -4.59 -0.89 1.42
C ILE A 237 -4.69 0.54 1.97
N ALA A 238 -5.82 1.22 1.81
CA ALA A 238 -6.03 2.57 2.33
C ALA A 238 -5.94 2.60 3.87
N ASN A 239 -6.52 1.61 4.55
CA ASN A 239 -6.42 1.47 6.00
C ASN A 239 -4.96 1.23 6.43
N LEU A 240 -4.27 0.28 5.78
CA LEU A 240 -2.85 0.03 6.05
C LEU A 240 -1.99 1.27 5.83
N SER A 241 -2.27 2.06 4.79
CA SER A 241 -1.53 3.31 4.50
C SER A 241 -1.72 4.41 5.56
N LYS A 242 -2.81 4.33 6.35
CA LYS A 242 -3.06 5.23 7.49
C LYS A 242 -2.46 4.71 8.80
N GLY A 243 -1.84 3.52 8.78
CA GLY A 243 -1.36 2.84 9.98
C GLY A 243 -2.42 1.99 10.70
N ASP A 244 -3.64 1.91 10.17
CA ASP A 244 -4.68 1.03 10.72
C ASP A 244 -4.36 -0.43 10.37
N LEU A 245 -4.53 -1.34 11.32
CA LEU A 245 -4.22 -2.77 11.17
C LEU A 245 -5.51 -3.62 11.17
N PRO A 246 -6.29 -3.59 10.07
CA PRO A 246 -7.57 -4.29 9.97
C PRO A 246 -7.45 -5.81 10.05
N ASP A 247 -8.60 -6.47 10.16
CA ASP A 247 -8.69 -7.94 10.07
C ASP A 247 -8.37 -8.44 8.65
N PRO A 248 -7.88 -9.69 8.53
CA PRO A 248 -7.49 -10.24 7.24
C PRO A 248 -8.71 -10.37 6.31
N LEU A 249 -8.50 -10.03 5.05
CA LEU A 249 -9.48 -10.26 4.00
C LEU A 249 -9.70 -11.78 3.81
N PRO A 250 -10.93 -12.22 3.49
CA PRO A 250 -11.22 -13.63 3.25
C PRO A 250 -10.39 -14.16 2.08
N LYS A 251 -9.83 -15.36 2.23
CA LYS A 251 -9.04 -16.02 1.18
C LYS A 251 -9.88 -16.18 -0.08
N LYS A 252 -9.31 -15.82 -1.22
CA LYS A 252 -9.94 -15.98 -2.54
C LYS A 252 -9.18 -16.99 -3.38
N SER A 253 -9.92 -17.74 -4.19
CA SER A 253 -9.38 -18.68 -5.18
C SER A 253 -9.33 -18.09 -6.60
N ASP A 254 -9.70 -16.82 -6.76
CA ASP A 254 -9.66 -16.11 -8.03
C ASP A 254 -8.31 -15.43 -8.27
N GLU A 255 -8.20 -14.64 -9.34
CA GLU A 255 -6.95 -13.97 -9.74
C GLU A 255 -6.43 -12.98 -8.69
N PHE A 256 -7.29 -12.53 -7.76
CA PHE A 256 -6.88 -11.67 -6.66
C PHE A 256 -6.44 -12.44 -5.42
N GLY A 257 -6.50 -13.77 -5.43
CA GLY A 257 -6.12 -14.61 -4.29
C GLY A 257 -4.69 -14.37 -3.82
N SER A 258 -3.73 -14.24 -4.74
CA SER A 258 -2.34 -13.92 -4.42
C SER A 258 -2.19 -12.53 -3.81
N THR A 259 -2.85 -11.51 -4.39
CA THR A 259 -2.87 -10.14 -3.87
C THR A 259 -3.45 -10.08 -2.45
N VAL A 260 -4.60 -10.74 -2.23
CA VAL A 260 -5.22 -10.84 -0.90
C VAL A 260 -4.28 -11.52 0.09
N ARG A 261 -3.59 -12.60 -0.32
CA ARG A 261 -2.60 -13.27 0.53
C ARG A 261 -1.46 -12.33 0.92
N TYR A 262 -0.86 -11.63 -0.03
CA TYR A 262 0.24 -10.70 0.25
C TYR A 262 -0.19 -9.53 1.15
N ILE A 263 -1.41 -8.99 0.95
CA ILE A 263 -1.95 -7.94 1.82
C ILE A 263 -2.18 -8.44 3.24
N ASN A 264 -2.72 -9.66 3.40
CA ASN A 264 -2.92 -10.26 4.71
C ASN A 264 -1.59 -10.55 5.42
N GLU A 265 -0.59 -11.04 4.69
CA GLU A 265 0.77 -11.27 5.20
C GLU A 265 1.43 -9.95 5.64
N LEU A 266 1.33 -8.90 4.82
CA LEU A 266 1.80 -7.57 5.18
C LEU A 266 1.10 -7.02 6.44
N SER A 267 -0.23 -7.13 6.51
CA SER A 267 -1.00 -6.71 7.69
C SER A 267 -0.59 -7.46 8.95
N HIS A 268 -0.35 -8.78 8.84
CA HIS A 268 0.14 -9.60 9.92
C HIS A 268 1.53 -9.15 10.39
N ASN A 269 2.47 -8.94 9.47
CA ASN A 269 3.82 -8.50 9.80
C ASN A 269 3.82 -7.13 10.48
N LEU A 270 2.99 -6.19 10.02
CA LEU A 270 2.85 -4.88 10.68
C LEU A 270 2.24 -4.99 12.10
N LYS A 271 1.34 -5.96 12.35
CA LYS A 271 0.87 -6.27 13.72
C LYS A 271 2.00 -6.77 14.62
N LEU A 272 2.91 -7.59 14.10
CA LEU A 272 4.10 -8.03 14.84
C LEU A 272 5.02 -6.83 15.16
N VAL A 273 5.26 -5.94 14.20
CA VAL A 273 6.07 -4.72 14.41
C VAL A 273 5.47 -3.84 15.50
N LYS A 274 4.15 -3.60 15.47
CA LYS A 274 3.44 -2.84 16.51
C LYS A 274 3.62 -3.48 17.89
N ASN A 275 3.45 -4.80 17.98
CA ASN A 275 3.57 -5.51 19.25
C ASN A 275 5.01 -5.45 19.79
N TYR A 276 6.01 -5.56 18.93
CA TYR A 276 7.41 -5.39 19.33
C TYR A 276 7.70 -3.98 19.82
N ALA A 277 7.24 -2.95 19.10
CA ALA A 277 7.41 -1.56 19.52
C ALA A 277 6.81 -1.31 20.92
N ASN A 278 5.64 -1.89 21.21
CA ASN A 278 5.04 -1.83 22.54
C ASN A 278 5.89 -2.57 23.60
N GLN A 279 6.41 -3.77 23.29
CA GLN A 279 7.26 -4.52 24.22
C GLN A 279 8.55 -3.76 24.55
N VAL A 280 9.21 -3.19 23.54
CA VAL A 280 10.40 -2.34 23.71
C VAL A 280 10.06 -1.10 24.54
N GLY A 281 8.92 -0.45 24.28
CA GLY A 281 8.46 0.69 25.08
C GLY A 281 8.14 0.36 26.54
N GLU A 282 7.84 -0.91 26.85
CA GLU A 282 7.64 -1.42 28.21
C GLU A 282 8.94 -1.99 28.84
N GLY A 283 10.11 -1.77 28.21
CA GLY A 283 11.40 -2.25 28.71
C GLY A 283 11.66 -3.74 28.52
N ARG A 284 10.87 -4.44 27.68
CA ARG A 284 11.03 -5.87 27.38
C ARG A 284 11.81 -6.07 26.08
N PHE A 285 13.12 -6.25 26.20
CA PHE A 285 14.04 -6.37 25.06
C PHE A 285 14.31 -7.82 24.60
N ASP A 286 13.96 -8.84 25.39
CA ASP A 286 14.19 -10.27 25.10
C ASP A 286 13.30 -10.85 23.98
N SER A 287 12.57 -10.01 23.27
CA SER A 287 11.62 -10.46 22.25
C SER A 287 12.35 -10.78 20.94
N ASN A 288 12.36 -12.07 20.57
CA ASN A 288 12.87 -12.51 19.27
C ASN A 288 11.98 -11.96 18.15
N LEU A 289 12.51 -10.96 17.44
CA LEU A 289 11.86 -10.34 16.29
C LEU A 289 11.99 -11.21 15.03
N THR A 290 11.25 -12.31 14.94
CA THR A 290 11.17 -13.10 13.70
C THR A 290 10.19 -12.45 12.70
N ILE A 291 10.44 -11.20 12.30
CA ILE A 291 9.58 -10.47 11.37
C ILE A 291 10.21 -10.49 9.97
N PHE A 292 9.38 -10.75 8.94
CA PHE A 292 9.72 -10.73 7.51
C PHE A 292 10.77 -11.74 7.03
N ASN A 293 10.78 -12.97 7.56
CA ASN A 293 11.83 -13.98 7.34
C ASN A 293 13.20 -13.50 7.88
N GLU A 294 14.02 -14.43 8.36
CA GLU A 294 15.38 -14.11 8.83
C GLU A 294 16.15 -13.38 7.72
N GLY A 295 16.52 -12.11 7.97
CA GLY A 295 17.32 -11.30 7.04
C GLY A 295 16.61 -10.17 6.29
N SER A 296 15.36 -9.82 6.62
CA SER A 296 14.76 -8.60 6.05
C SER A 296 15.41 -7.31 6.55
N GLU A 297 15.48 -6.30 5.69
CA GLU A 297 16.03 -4.97 6.04
C GLU A 297 15.31 -4.34 7.24
N LEU A 298 13.97 -4.40 7.27
CA LEU A 298 13.17 -3.84 8.36
C LEU A 298 13.34 -4.63 9.66
N GLY A 299 13.43 -5.96 9.59
CA GLY A 299 13.67 -6.81 10.76
C GLY A 299 15.04 -6.54 11.39
N VAL A 300 16.08 -6.40 10.56
CA VAL A 300 17.44 -6.05 11.01
C VAL A 300 17.44 -4.68 11.70
N ALA A 301 16.89 -3.65 11.06
CA ALA A 301 16.86 -2.30 11.61
C ALA A 301 16.11 -2.22 12.95
N LEU A 302 14.96 -2.91 13.08
CA LEU A 302 14.19 -2.97 14.33
C LEU A 302 14.92 -3.75 15.44
N SER A 303 15.67 -4.79 15.09
CA SER A 303 16.49 -5.52 16.05
C SER A 303 17.66 -4.67 16.55
N GLU A 304 18.33 -3.94 15.66
CA GLU A 304 19.40 -3.00 16.02
C GLU A 304 18.90 -1.85 16.90
N MET A 305 17.72 -1.30 16.57
CA MET A 305 17.03 -0.32 17.43
C MET A 305 16.78 -0.90 18.83
N GLY A 306 16.25 -2.12 18.91
CA GLY A 306 15.99 -2.80 20.18
C GLY A 306 17.25 -2.95 21.05
N ARG A 307 18.35 -3.45 20.46
CA ARG A 307 19.65 -3.58 21.16
C ARG A 307 20.22 -2.23 21.60
N SER A 308 20.07 -1.20 20.78
CA SER A 308 20.56 0.15 21.10
C SER A 308 19.79 0.75 22.27
N LEU A 309 18.46 0.60 22.28
CA LEU A 309 17.61 1.05 23.37
C LEU A 309 17.86 0.24 24.65
N GLN A 310 18.08 -1.08 24.55
CA GLN A 310 18.45 -1.92 25.69
C GLN A 310 19.75 -1.44 26.33
N LYS A 311 20.78 -1.20 25.52
CA LYS A 311 22.06 -0.66 26.01
C LYS A 311 21.88 0.68 26.76
N VAL A 312 21.12 1.60 26.18
CA VAL A 312 20.85 2.91 26.83
C VAL A 312 20.06 2.72 28.13
N TYR A 313 19.10 1.80 28.15
CA TYR A 313 18.33 1.48 29.35
C TYR A 313 19.22 0.90 30.46
N ASP A 314 20.09 -0.06 30.13
CA ASP A 314 21.01 -0.70 31.07
C ASP A 314 22.02 0.33 31.63
N GLU A 315 22.61 1.17 30.78
CA GLU A 315 23.51 2.25 31.19
C GLU A 315 22.81 3.25 32.13
N GLU A 316 21.55 3.60 31.85
CA GLU A 316 20.76 4.48 32.71
C GLU A 316 20.43 3.82 34.06
N GLN A 317 20.10 2.51 34.10
CA GLN A 317 19.87 1.79 35.36
C GLN A 317 21.12 1.80 36.25
N LEU A 318 22.30 1.57 35.68
CA LEU A 318 23.55 1.66 36.43
C LEU A 318 23.81 3.07 36.96
N ARG A 319 23.52 4.10 36.16
CA ARG A 319 23.66 5.51 36.57
C ARG A 319 22.70 5.87 37.71
N ILE A 320 21.45 5.41 37.64
CA ILE A 320 20.46 5.57 38.71
C ILE A 320 20.97 4.91 39.98
N TRP A 321 21.45 3.66 39.90
CA TRP A 321 22.02 2.95 41.05
C TRP A 321 23.16 3.74 41.71
N ILE A 322 24.15 4.21 40.95
CA ILE A 322 25.25 5.03 41.48
C ILE A 322 24.71 6.30 42.17
N THR A 323 23.76 6.99 41.53
CA THR A 323 23.20 8.25 42.03
C THR A 323 22.43 8.06 43.34
N ASP A 324 21.56 7.05 43.38
CA ASP A 324 20.79 6.68 44.58
C ASP A 324 21.71 6.25 45.72
N GLY A 325 22.76 5.49 45.40
CA GLY A 325 23.82 5.13 46.33
C GLY A 325 24.47 6.38 46.93
N LEU A 326 24.99 7.29 46.08
CA LEU A 326 25.66 8.49 46.56
C LEU A 326 24.74 9.37 47.42
N ALA A 327 23.46 9.50 47.04
CA ALA A 327 22.47 10.23 47.83
C ALA A 327 22.24 9.59 49.21
N LYS A 328 22.12 8.26 49.28
CA LYS A 328 21.99 7.51 50.54
C LYS A 328 23.19 7.76 51.46
N PHE A 329 24.40 7.70 50.92
CA PHE A 329 25.61 7.92 51.72
C PHE A 329 25.83 9.38 52.09
N ALA A 330 25.45 10.34 51.26
CA ALA A 330 25.47 11.75 51.63
C ALA A 330 24.60 12.01 52.88
N GLU A 331 23.46 11.33 53.02
CA GLU A 331 22.63 11.42 54.22
C GLU A 331 23.32 10.80 55.45
N ILE A 332 23.92 9.61 55.30
CA ILE A 332 24.66 8.93 56.38
C ILE A 332 25.81 9.80 56.89
N LEU A 333 26.60 10.36 55.96
CA LEU A 333 27.73 11.23 56.26
C LEU A 333 27.30 12.49 57.01
N ARG A 334 26.14 13.06 56.63
CA ARG A 334 25.59 14.25 57.28
C ARG A 334 25.05 13.98 58.69
N GLN A 335 24.41 12.83 58.90
CA GLN A 335 23.79 12.49 60.19
C GLN A 335 24.79 12.05 61.27
N SER A 336 25.94 11.52 60.85
CA SER A 336 26.91 10.89 61.77
C SER A 336 28.17 11.74 61.99
N SER A 337 28.14 13.03 61.65
CA SER A 337 29.33 13.91 61.66
C SER A 337 29.86 14.28 63.06
N ASP A 338 29.13 13.93 64.13
CA ASP A 338 29.48 14.35 65.49
C ASP A 338 30.55 13.45 66.13
N ASP A 339 30.62 12.19 65.71
CA ASP A 339 31.55 11.18 66.26
C ASP A 339 32.20 10.39 65.11
N LEU A 340 33.53 10.48 65.03
CA LEU A 340 34.34 9.82 64.00
C LEU A 340 34.17 8.29 64.02
N ASP A 341 34.12 7.67 65.19
CA ASP A 341 34.04 6.21 65.30
C ASP A 341 32.65 5.73 64.87
N HIS A 342 31.59 6.47 65.26
CA HIS A 342 30.22 6.21 64.81
C HIS A 342 30.06 6.41 63.29
N LEU A 343 30.60 7.49 62.74
CA LEU A 343 30.62 7.78 61.30
C LEU A 343 31.28 6.63 60.52
N CYS A 344 32.49 6.23 60.93
CA CYS A 344 33.23 5.17 60.25
C CYS A 344 32.44 3.86 60.26
N TYR A 345 31.78 3.54 61.38
CA TYR A 345 30.96 2.34 61.51
C TYR A 345 29.71 2.36 60.60
N GLU A 346 28.94 3.44 60.60
CA GLU A 346 27.73 3.55 59.77
C GLU A 346 28.10 3.50 58.28
N VAL A 347 29.15 4.20 57.88
CA VAL A 347 29.64 4.17 56.49
C VAL A 347 30.03 2.75 56.08
N ILE A 348 30.89 2.07 56.85
CA ILE A 348 31.41 0.76 56.43
C ILE A 348 30.34 -0.33 56.45
N SER A 349 29.45 -0.31 57.45
CA SER A 349 28.38 -1.30 57.56
C SER A 349 27.35 -1.14 56.44
N GLN A 350 27.00 0.09 56.06
CA GLN A 350 26.10 0.35 54.94
C GLN A 350 26.77 0.08 53.60
N LEU A 351 28.07 0.34 53.45
CA LEU A 351 28.85 0.01 52.24
C LEU A 351 28.84 -1.49 51.98
N VAL A 352 29.15 -2.28 53.01
CA VAL A 352 29.17 -3.74 52.91
C VAL A 352 27.80 -4.29 52.50
N LYS A 353 26.71 -3.76 53.06
CA LYS A 353 25.34 -4.17 52.71
C LYS A 353 24.87 -3.69 51.35
N TYR A 354 25.18 -2.45 50.97
CA TYR A 354 24.69 -1.84 49.75
C TYR A 354 25.31 -2.48 48.50
N ILE A 355 26.62 -2.77 48.57
CA ILE A 355 27.34 -3.47 47.50
C ILE A 355 27.18 -5.00 47.63
N ASP A 356 26.61 -5.51 48.73
CA ASP A 356 26.50 -6.94 48.98
C ASP A 356 27.88 -7.65 48.91
N ILE A 357 28.78 -7.18 49.77
CA ILE A 357 30.12 -7.75 49.96
C ILE A 357 30.26 -8.30 51.38
N VAL A 358 31.42 -8.87 51.70
CA VAL A 358 31.53 -9.76 52.87
C VAL A 358 32.12 -9.04 54.08
N GLN A 359 33.11 -8.17 53.83
CA GLN A 359 33.84 -7.49 54.87
C GLN A 359 34.35 -6.13 54.40
N GLY A 360 34.40 -5.17 55.31
CA GLY A 360 35.00 -3.86 55.10
C GLY A 360 35.68 -3.33 56.36
N GLY A 361 36.67 -2.46 56.17
CA GLY A 361 37.34 -1.72 57.24
C GLY A 361 37.66 -0.28 56.81
N ILE A 362 37.63 0.65 57.75
CA ILE A 362 38.08 2.03 57.56
C ILE A 362 39.26 2.29 58.48
N PHE A 363 40.37 2.64 57.87
CA PHE A 363 41.61 3.01 58.54
C PHE A 363 41.81 4.52 58.43
N ILE A 364 42.08 5.19 59.54
CA ILE A 364 42.32 6.64 59.58
C ILE A 364 43.78 6.91 59.89
N LEU A 365 44.38 7.86 59.18
CA LEU A 365 45.77 8.24 59.36
C LEU A 365 45.92 9.04 60.66
N ASN A 366 46.81 8.57 61.54
CA ASN A 366 47.26 9.33 62.69
C ASN A 366 48.68 9.85 62.42
N ASN A 367 48.81 11.17 62.32
CA ASN A 367 50.07 11.87 62.03
C ASN A 367 50.61 12.69 63.21
N HIS A 368 50.07 12.48 64.42
CA HIS A 368 50.46 13.22 65.61
C HIS A 368 51.69 12.64 66.34
N GLU A 369 52.10 11.42 65.99
CA GLU A 369 53.26 10.73 66.56
C GLU A 369 54.49 10.84 65.63
N ALA A 370 55.69 10.53 66.16
CA ALA A 370 56.95 10.60 65.41
C ALA A 370 56.99 9.68 64.18
N ALA A 371 56.19 8.62 64.17
CA ALA A 371 56.00 7.73 63.02
C ALA A 371 54.49 7.64 62.70
N PRO A 372 54.04 8.08 61.51
CA PRO A 372 52.63 8.03 61.15
C PRO A 372 52.16 6.58 60.96
N PHE A 373 50.94 6.30 61.36
CA PHE A 373 50.32 4.98 61.21
C PHE A 373 48.83 5.11 60.90
N PHE A 374 48.27 4.07 60.28
CA PHE A 374 46.86 3.90 60.05
C PHE A 374 46.22 3.13 61.21
N GLU A 375 45.18 3.70 61.80
CA GLU A 375 44.40 3.10 62.88
C GLU A 375 43.06 2.59 62.33
N LEU A 376 42.76 1.31 62.56
CA LEU A 376 41.46 0.75 62.22
C LEU A 376 40.38 1.35 63.14
N ARG A 377 39.53 2.22 62.59
CA ARG A 377 38.46 2.89 63.34
C ARG A 377 37.14 2.13 63.32
N ALA A 378 36.84 1.48 62.21
CA ALA A 378 35.68 0.62 62.10
C ALA A 378 35.95 -0.58 61.22
N SER A 379 35.39 -1.73 61.60
CA SER A 379 35.38 -2.92 60.75
C SER A 379 34.05 -3.66 60.85
N TYR A 380 33.59 -4.18 59.72
CA TYR A 380 32.33 -4.87 59.57
C TYR A 380 32.50 -6.14 58.77
N ALA A 381 32.04 -7.27 59.31
CA ALA A 381 32.08 -8.57 58.64
C ALA A 381 30.88 -9.42 59.06
N TYR A 382 30.19 -10.06 58.10
CA TYR A 382 29.02 -10.94 58.35
C TYR A 382 28.02 -10.40 59.36
N ASP A 383 27.52 -9.18 59.12
CA ASP A 383 26.55 -8.52 59.97
C ASP A 383 26.98 -8.27 61.43
N ARG A 384 28.28 -8.30 61.72
CA ARG A 384 28.83 -8.06 63.06
C ARG A 384 29.92 -7.01 63.04
N MET A 385 29.90 -6.19 64.09
CA MET A 385 30.99 -5.28 64.41
C MET A 385 32.16 -6.10 65.00
N LYS A 386 33.36 -5.91 64.44
CA LYS A 386 34.59 -6.45 65.00
C LYS A 386 35.38 -5.30 65.63
N PHE A 387 35.52 -5.33 66.95
CA PHE A 387 36.44 -4.44 67.67
C PHE A 387 37.82 -5.07 67.66
N VAL A 388 38.67 -4.61 66.75
CA VAL A 388 40.07 -5.05 66.65
C VAL A 388 40.92 -3.79 66.70
N GLU A 389 41.70 -3.64 67.77
CA GLU A 389 42.74 -2.61 67.81
C GLU A 389 43.87 -3.03 66.86
N ARG A 390 43.92 -2.40 65.69
CA ARG A 390 44.94 -2.66 64.67
C ARG A 390 45.56 -1.36 64.21
N LYS A 391 46.88 -1.27 64.34
CA LYS A 391 47.72 -0.19 63.81
C LYS A 391 48.59 -0.75 62.68
N VAL A 392 48.64 -0.06 61.55
CA VAL A 392 49.43 -0.44 60.37
C VAL A 392 50.36 0.72 60.02
N SER A 393 51.66 0.46 59.84
CA SER A 393 52.59 1.52 59.43
C SER A 393 52.29 2.01 58.02
N VAL A 394 52.55 3.31 57.74
CA VAL A 394 52.34 3.89 56.40
C VAL A 394 53.20 3.26 55.30
N ASP A 395 54.29 2.58 55.65
CA ASP A 395 55.19 1.90 54.69
C ASP A 395 54.88 0.40 54.55
N GLU A 396 53.81 -0.08 55.18
CA GLU A 396 53.50 -1.51 55.28
C GLU A 396 52.28 -1.91 54.43
N GLY A 397 52.43 -3.01 53.68
CA GLY A 397 51.33 -3.69 53.01
C GLY A 397 50.65 -2.90 51.89
N LEU A 398 49.41 -3.30 51.57
CA LEU A 398 48.62 -2.66 50.51
C LEU A 398 48.07 -1.30 50.94
N ILE A 399 47.82 -1.09 52.23
CA ILE A 399 47.41 0.21 52.78
C ILE A 399 48.51 1.24 52.56
N GLY A 400 49.78 0.89 52.86
CA GLY A 400 50.92 1.77 52.59
C GLY A 400 51.13 2.04 51.10
N ARG A 401 50.84 1.07 50.24
CA ARG A 401 50.85 1.27 48.79
C ARG A 401 49.80 2.31 48.35
N VAL A 402 48.57 2.21 48.85
CA VAL A 402 47.50 3.20 48.57
C VAL A 402 47.89 4.59 49.07
N TYR A 403 48.50 4.68 50.25
CA TYR A 403 48.99 5.95 50.80
C TYR A 403 50.05 6.61 49.91
N ASN A 404 51.01 5.83 49.42
CA ASN A 404 52.11 6.32 48.57
C ASN A 404 51.67 6.63 47.14
N GLU A 405 50.88 5.76 46.52
CA GLU A 405 50.42 5.91 45.12
C GLU A 405 49.23 6.88 45.02
N LYS A 406 48.45 7.06 46.09
CA LYS A 406 47.20 7.86 46.14
C LYS A 406 46.15 7.42 45.12
N GLU A 407 46.21 6.15 44.74
CA GLU A 407 45.33 5.52 43.75
C GLU A 407 44.64 4.30 44.37
N MET A 408 43.48 3.97 43.83
CA MET A 408 42.75 2.76 44.21
C MET A 408 43.56 1.51 43.84
N VAL A 409 43.65 0.58 44.78
CA VAL A 409 44.27 -0.73 44.54
C VAL A 409 43.19 -1.80 44.46
N TYR A 410 43.07 -2.44 43.31
CA TYR A 410 42.17 -3.58 43.09
C TYR A 410 42.98 -4.86 42.89
N VAL A 411 42.75 -5.85 43.75
CA VAL A 411 43.45 -7.13 43.76
C VAL A 411 42.45 -8.24 43.45
N GLU A 412 42.62 -8.92 42.32
CA GLU A 412 41.76 -10.03 41.90
C GLU A 412 42.19 -11.41 42.42
N THR A 413 43.41 -11.51 42.96
CA THR A 413 43.95 -12.76 43.49
C THR A 413 44.76 -12.45 44.73
N ILE A 414 44.17 -12.77 45.88
CA ILE A 414 44.76 -12.52 47.18
C ILE A 414 45.71 -13.69 47.51
N PRO A 415 46.97 -13.43 47.90
CA PRO A 415 47.90 -14.48 48.32
C PRO A 415 47.34 -15.33 49.49
N GLU A 416 47.68 -16.62 49.52
CA GLU A 416 47.36 -17.49 50.65
C GLU A 416 47.93 -16.89 51.95
N ASN A 417 47.13 -16.89 53.03
CA ASN A 417 47.42 -16.26 54.33
C ASN A 417 47.38 -14.73 54.43
N TYR A 418 46.91 -14.00 53.41
CA TYR A 418 46.85 -12.54 53.49
C TYR A 418 45.64 -12.01 54.28
N LEU A 419 44.45 -12.55 54.00
CA LEU A 419 43.20 -12.14 54.65
C LEU A 419 42.26 -13.34 54.74
N TYR A 420 41.67 -13.55 55.91
CA TYR A 420 40.69 -14.60 56.15
C TYR A 420 39.38 -14.01 56.65
N VAL A 421 38.30 -14.52 56.06
CA VAL A 421 36.96 -14.26 56.52
C VAL A 421 36.55 -15.43 57.41
N GLU A 422 36.46 -15.17 58.70
CA GLU A 422 36.11 -16.15 59.74
C GLU A 422 34.58 -16.32 59.85
N SER A 423 34.13 -17.55 59.87
CA SER A 423 32.77 -17.98 60.20
C SER A 423 32.82 -18.97 61.38
N GLY A 424 31.68 -19.16 62.06
CA GLY A 424 31.56 -20.17 63.12
C GLY A 424 31.82 -21.62 62.65
N LEU A 425 31.91 -21.85 61.33
CA LEU A 425 32.19 -23.15 60.72
C LEU A 425 33.58 -23.26 60.08
N GLY A 426 34.34 -22.18 59.97
CA GLY A 426 35.67 -22.19 59.33
C GLY A 426 36.06 -20.84 58.75
N GLU A 427 37.24 -20.81 58.11
CA GLU A 427 37.84 -19.61 57.53
C GLU A 427 37.92 -19.76 56.00
N THR A 428 37.67 -18.69 55.27
CA THR A 428 37.77 -18.69 53.80
C THR A 428 38.41 -17.39 53.32
N PRO A 429 39.42 -17.44 52.43
CA PRO A 429 39.99 -16.23 51.86
C PRO A 429 39.01 -15.57 50.88
N PRO A 430 38.89 -14.23 50.88
CA PRO A 430 38.11 -13.53 49.85
C PRO A 430 38.76 -13.70 48.48
N LYS A 431 37.96 -13.52 47.41
CA LYS A 431 38.48 -13.60 46.04
C LYS A 431 39.09 -12.28 45.60
N THR A 432 38.48 -11.17 45.97
CA THR A 432 38.94 -9.84 45.56
C THR A 432 39.00 -8.87 46.72
N LEU A 433 39.94 -7.94 46.64
CA LEU A 433 40.16 -6.87 47.61
C LEU A 433 40.21 -5.53 46.88
N VAL A 434 39.49 -4.55 47.38
CA VAL A 434 39.51 -3.16 46.92
C VAL A 434 40.01 -2.29 48.07
N LEU A 435 41.04 -1.49 47.83
CA LEU A 435 41.49 -0.47 48.76
C LEU A 435 41.34 0.90 48.12
N LEU A 436 40.60 1.79 48.79
CA LEU A 436 40.27 3.13 48.31
C LEU A 436 40.97 4.17 49.19
N PRO A 437 41.77 5.07 48.59
CA PRO A 437 42.30 6.20 49.33
C PRO A 437 41.17 7.14 49.74
N LEU A 438 41.05 7.44 51.03
CA LEU A 438 40.23 8.55 51.51
C LEU A 438 41.04 9.83 51.34
N LYS A 439 40.90 10.45 50.16
CA LYS A 439 41.68 11.60 49.75
C LYS A 439 40.82 12.86 49.76
N ASN A 440 41.28 13.90 50.45
CA ASN A 440 40.75 15.24 50.34
C ASN A 440 41.82 16.14 49.72
N ASP A 441 41.52 16.80 48.60
CA ASP A 441 42.49 17.49 47.73
C ASP A 441 43.70 16.63 47.29
N LYS A 442 44.78 16.65 48.08
CA LYS A 442 46.04 15.91 47.84
C LYS A 442 46.50 15.12 49.05
N GLU A 443 45.83 15.21 50.18
CA GLU A 443 46.21 14.55 51.43
C GLU A 443 45.33 13.31 51.65
N ILE A 444 45.95 12.24 52.15
CA ILE A 444 45.28 10.98 52.46
C ILE A 444 44.95 11.01 53.94
N GLU A 445 43.66 10.99 54.26
CA GLU A 445 43.15 11.00 55.63
C GLU A 445 42.91 9.58 56.15
N GLY A 446 42.84 8.61 55.22
CA GLY A 446 42.52 7.24 55.54
C GLY A 446 42.52 6.33 54.33
N VAL A 447 42.22 5.06 54.56
CA VAL A 447 42.02 4.04 53.53
C VAL A 447 40.80 3.22 53.90
N VAL A 448 39.90 3.00 52.93
CA VAL A 448 38.83 2.02 53.04
C VAL A 448 39.30 0.73 52.39
N GLU A 449 39.16 -0.38 53.09
CA GLU A 449 39.50 -1.72 52.59
C GLU A 449 38.22 -2.56 52.53
N LEU A 450 37.92 -3.14 51.37
CA LEU A 450 36.70 -3.90 51.10
C LEU A 450 37.04 -5.27 50.48
N ALA A 451 36.52 -6.33 51.06
CA ALA A 451 36.75 -7.70 50.63
C ALA A 451 35.47 -8.39 50.17
N SER A 452 35.57 -9.12 49.05
CA SER A 452 34.44 -9.81 48.42
C SER A 452 34.80 -11.22 47.94
N PHE A 453 33.81 -12.12 47.90
CA PHE A 453 33.92 -13.43 47.26
C PHE A 453 33.62 -13.41 45.76
N ARG A 454 33.16 -12.27 45.24
CA ARG A 454 32.91 -12.03 43.82
C ARG A 454 33.74 -10.85 43.33
N LYS A 455 33.92 -10.75 42.01
CA LYS A 455 34.50 -9.54 41.41
C LYS A 455 33.56 -8.35 41.63
N PHE A 456 34.15 -7.17 41.75
CA PHE A 456 33.41 -5.92 41.73
C PHE A 456 33.09 -5.57 40.28
N GLU A 457 31.86 -5.15 40.04
CA GLU A 457 31.41 -4.67 38.74
C GLU A 457 31.93 -3.25 38.49
N PRO A 458 32.14 -2.82 37.23
CA PRO A 458 32.72 -1.50 36.93
C PRO A 458 31.95 -0.32 37.56
N HIS A 459 30.62 -0.39 37.59
CA HIS A 459 29.77 0.64 38.18
C HIS A 459 29.91 0.71 39.71
N GLU A 460 30.21 -0.41 40.37
CA GLU A 460 30.46 -0.47 41.82
C GLU A 460 31.80 0.20 42.17
N LEU A 461 32.83 -0.02 41.35
CA LEU A 461 34.13 0.64 41.50
C LEU A 461 34.03 2.15 41.27
N GLU A 462 33.29 2.58 40.24
CA GLU A 462 33.02 4.01 39.99
C GLU A 462 32.28 4.66 41.17
N PHE A 463 31.25 3.98 41.68
CA PHE A 463 30.52 4.42 42.87
C PHE A 463 31.45 4.57 44.08
N LEU A 464 32.27 3.56 44.36
CA LEU A 464 33.22 3.54 45.47
C LEU A 464 34.26 4.65 45.39
N GLN A 465 34.81 4.92 44.20
CA GLN A 465 35.74 6.02 43.99
C GLN A 465 35.08 7.37 44.32
N ARG A 466 33.91 7.66 43.75
CA ARG A 466 33.19 8.92 44.03
C ARG A 466 32.80 9.06 45.50
N LEU A 467 32.39 7.96 46.12
CA LEU A 467 32.00 7.95 47.52
C LEU A 467 33.22 8.16 48.44
N SER A 468 34.39 7.61 48.10
CA SER A 468 35.62 7.79 48.89
C SER A 468 36.03 9.25 49.06
N GLU A 469 35.83 10.09 48.03
CA GLU A 469 36.05 11.54 48.09
C GLU A 469 35.09 12.21 49.10
N SER A 470 33.81 11.82 49.07
CA SER A 470 32.79 12.36 49.99
C SER A 470 33.03 11.94 51.44
N ILE A 471 33.45 10.69 51.65
CA ILE A 471 33.84 10.17 52.96
C ILE A 471 35.06 10.94 53.48
N ALA A 472 36.09 11.11 52.65
CA ALA A 472 37.32 11.83 53.03
C ALA A 472 37.04 13.27 53.44
N ALA A 473 36.28 14.02 52.64
CA ALA A 473 35.90 15.39 52.96
C ALA A 473 35.16 15.50 54.30
N THR A 474 34.23 14.57 54.56
CA THR A 474 33.47 14.55 55.83
C THR A 474 34.39 14.22 57.01
N ILE A 475 35.25 13.21 56.87
CA ILE A 475 36.21 12.82 57.91
C ILE A 475 37.18 13.96 58.24
N THR A 476 37.72 14.67 57.24
CA THR A 476 38.57 15.85 57.50
C THR A 476 37.82 16.88 58.36
N VAL A 477 36.54 17.13 58.08
CA VAL A 477 35.71 18.06 58.86
C VAL A 477 35.54 17.57 60.29
N VAL A 478 35.20 16.29 60.50
CA VAL A 478 35.04 15.71 61.84
C VAL A 478 36.34 15.74 62.64
N ILE A 479 37.46 15.30 62.05
CA ILE A 479 38.78 15.32 62.70
C ILE A 479 39.18 16.75 63.07
N THR A 480 38.98 17.70 62.15
CA THR A 480 39.29 19.12 62.40
C THR A 480 38.42 19.69 63.52
N HIS A 481 37.13 19.34 63.56
CA HIS A 481 36.22 19.74 64.63
C HIS A 481 36.69 19.20 65.99
N GLN A 482 36.94 17.89 66.09
CA GLN A 482 37.43 17.25 67.32
C GLN A 482 38.77 17.84 67.79
N LYS A 483 39.69 18.12 66.87
CA LYS A 483 40.97 18.78 67.18
C LYS A 483 40.77 20.18 67.72
N ASN A 484 39.88 20.97 67.12
CA ASN A 484 39.56 22.32 67.58
C ASN A 484 38.91 22.30 68.97
N GLU A 485 37.98 21.36 69.24
CA GLU A 485 37.37 21.21 70.57
C GLU A 485 38.41 20.84 71.63
N ARG A 486 39.31 19.90 71.33
CA ARG A 486 40.39 19.53 72.23
C ARG A 486 41.34 20.70 72.50
N MET A 487 41.77 21.40 71.45
CA MET A 487 42.62 22.59 71.60
C MET A 487 41.92 23.66 72.42
N LEU A 488 40.63 23.90 72.20
CA LEU A 488 39.86 24.87 72.97
C LEU A 488 39.79 24.48 74.46
N ALA A 489 39.58 23.20 74.77
CA ALA A 489 39.60 22.69 76.14
C ALA A 489 40.97 22.88 76.81
N GLU A 490 42.07 22.53 76.11
CA GLU A 490 43.44 22.74 76.59
C GLU A 490 43.75 24.23 76.82
N TYR A 491 43.31 25.12 75.92
CA TYR A 491 43.43 26.58 76.09
C TYR A 491 42.63 27.11 77.28
N GLN A 492 41.42 26.60 77.51
CA GLN A 492 40.59 26.98 78.66
C GLN A 492 41.23 26.53 79.99
N GLU A 493 41.75 25.31 80.04
CA GLU A 493 42.47 24.78 81.21
C GLU A 493 43.74 25.58 81.52
N MET A 494 44.55 25.87 80.49
CA MET A 494 45.76 26.68 80.61
C MET A 494 45.43 28.10 81.11
N THR A 495 44.36 28.71 80.60
CA THR A 495 43.91 30.04 81.03
C THR A 495 43.42 30.02 82.49
N SER A 496 42.73 28.97 82.92
CA SER A 496 42.31 28.79 84.32
C SER A 496 43.53 28.70 85.24
N THR A 497 44.49 27.84 84.89
CA THR A 497 45.73 27.66 85.65
C THR A 497 46.54 28.96 85.74
N LEU A 498 46.68 29.71 84.64
CA LEU A 498 47.37 31.00 84.63
C LEU A 498 46.66 32.03 85.52
N LYS A 499 45.32 32.05 85.52
CA LYS A 499 44.54 32.95 86.38
C LYS A 499 44.72 32.62 87.86
N GLU A 500 44.76 31.34 88.22
CA GLU A 500 45.07 30.88 89.57
C GLU A 500 46.48 31.28 89.99
N GLN A 501 47.50 31.03 89.15
CA GLN A 501 48.88 31.46 89.39
C GLN A 501 49.01 32.98 89.52
N GLN A 502 48.24 33.76 88.74
CA GLN A 502 48.24 35.22 88.83
C GLN A 502 47.66 35.71 90.16
N ILE A 503 46.57 35.08 90.64
CA ILE A 503 45.99 35.38 91.96
C ILE A 503 46.99 35.06 93.07
N GLU A 504 47.64 33.90 93.00
CA GLU A 504 48.68 33.49 93.96
C GLU A 504 49.88 34.44 93.96
N LEU A 505 50.37 34.86 92.78
CA LEU A 505 51.45 35.84 92.65
C LEU A 505 51.05 37.22 93.18
N GLN A 506 49.80 37.66 92.95
CA GLN A 506 49.29 38.91 93.52
C GLN A 506 49.23 38.85 95.04
N GLN A 507 48.76 37.73 95.61
CA GLN A 507 48.76 37.50 97.06
C GLN A 507 50.18 37.52 97.62
N ASN A 508 51.12 36.77 97.03
CA ASN A 508 52.52 36.75 97.42
C ASN A 508 53.17 38.14 97.31
N SER A 509 52.86 38.91 96.26
CA SER A 509 53.36 40.28 96.10
C SER A 509 52.80 41.23 97.15
N GLU A 510 51.52 41.09 97.52
CA GLU A 510 50.90 41.89 98.57
C GLU A 510 51.50 41.55 99.95
N GLU A 511 51.68 40.26 100.26
CA GLU A 511 52.36 39.81 101.47
C GLU A 511 53.81 40.30 101.54
N LEU A 512 54.56 40.23 100.43
CA LEU A 512 55.91 40.80 100.33
C LEU A 512 55.91 42.32 100.49
N HIS A 513 54.89 43.02 99.96
CA HIS A 513 54.77 44.46 100.12
C HIS A 513 54.51 44.85 101.58
N ILE A 514 53.61 44.12 102.26
CA ILE A 514 53.35 44.28 103.70
C ILE A 514 54.62 43.98 104.51
N ALA A 515 55.31 42.88 104.23
CA ALA A 515 56.57 42.52 104.90
C ALA A 515 57.67 43.59 104.68
N LYS A 516 57.79 44.12 103.46
CA LYS A 516 58.72 45.22 103.14
C LYS A 516 58.35 46.50 103.88
N GLN A 517 57.08 46.88 103.91
CA GLN A 517 56.61 48.04 104.68
C GLN A 517 56.89 47.86 106.18
N GLU A 518 56.73 46.65 106.72
CA GLU A 518 57.04 46.37 108.11
C GLU A 518 58.55 46.46 108.40
N ILE A 519 59.40 45.97 107.50
CA ILE A 519 60.86 46.13 107.57
C ILE A 519 61.25 47.60 107.48
N GLU A 520 60.74 48.36 106.50
CA GLU A 520 61.02 49.80 106.35
C GLU A 520 60.57 50.60 107.57
N LYS A 521 59.42 50.25 108.17
CA LYS A 521 58.95 50.84 109.42
C LYS A 521 59.92 50.55 110.57
N LYS A 522 60.36 49.28 110.74
CA LYS A 522 61.39 48.90 111.72
C LYS A 522 62.72 49.63 111.49
N LEU A 523 63.10 49.86 110.23
CA LEU A 523 64.35 50.53 109.86
C LEU A 523 64.28 52.04 110.13
N LYS A 524 63.14 52.69 109.82
CA LYS A 524 62.87 54.09 110.20
C LYS A 524 62.83 54.27 111.71
N ASP A 525 62.18 53.35 112.44
CA ASP A 525 62.12 53.38 113.91
C ASP A 525 63.49 53.17 114.56
N SER A 526 64.42 52.47 113.87
CA SER A 526 65.81 52.29 114.31
C SER A 526 66.72 53.46 113.94
N GLN A 527 66.47 54.14 112.81
CA GLN A 527 67.20 55.34 112.38
C GLN A 527 66.76 56.61 113.12
N ALA A 528 65.51 56.69 113.58
CA ALA A 528 65.03 57.76 114.45
C ALA A 528 65.50 57.62 115.92
N LYS A 529 66.25 56.55 116.25
CA LYS A 529 66.82 56.28 117.57
C LYS A 529 68.35 56.46 117.63
N GLN A 530 68.97 56.98 116.58
CA GLN A 530 70.35 57.47 116.55
C GLN A 530 70.34 58.98 116.31
#